data_AF-A0A329RP54-F1
#
_entry.id   AF-A0A329RP54-F1
#
_cell.length_a   1.000
_cell.length_b   1.000
_cell.length_c   1.000
_cell.angle_alpha   90.00
_cell.angle_beta   90.00
_cell.angle_gamma   90.00
#
_symmetry.space_group_name_H-M   'P 1'
#
loop_
_entity.id
_entity.type
_entity.pdbx_description
1 polymer ?
#
loop_
_entity_poly.entity_id
_entity_poly.type
_entity_poly.pdbx_seq_one_letter_code
_entity_poly.pdbx_strand_id
1 'polypeptide(L)'
;MADDGAHSAGSFGHFIPRNRCTAILRDLHFYNNDTANQRDTLWKLRAVVDVLQERFLAIWTVSNIISFNEGVLPATSKRNRTRMFMPDKPRGYGIKMVMKCNAVSTAA
;
A
#
# COMPACT_ATOMS: atom_id res chain seq x y z
N MET A 1 3.84 26.41 -14.25
CA MET A 1 4.01 26.11 -12.81
C MET A 1 2.63 25.76 -12.31
N ALA A 2 2.25 24.49 -12.44
CA ALA A 2 0.96 24.03 -11.93
C ALA A 2 1.03 24.08 -10.40
N ASP A 3 0.01 24.68 -9.79
CA ASP A 3 -0.22 24.66 -8.35
C ASP A 3 -0.32 23.19 -7.92
N ASP A 4 0.78 22.64 -7.42
CA ASP A 4 0.79 21.30 -6.82
C ASP A 4 -0.21 21.35 -5.67
N GLY A 5 -1.39 20.73 -5.87
CA GLY A 5 -2.57 20.79 -5.01
C GLY A 5 -2.40 20.20 -3.60
N ALA A 6 -1.24 20.38 -2.99
CA ALA A 6 -0.97 20.15 -1.59
C ALA A 6 -1.72 21.21 -0.76
N HIS A 7 -2.85 20.78 -0.18
CA HIS A 7 -3.57 21.60 0.78
C HIS A 7 -2.64 22.02 1.93
N SER A 8 -2.77 23.28 2.38
CA SER A 8 -1.96 23.81 3.47
C SER A 8 -2.09 22.96 4.73
N ALA A 9 -1.01 22.83 5.49
CA ALA A 9 -1.03 22.13 6.76
C ALA A 9 -2.12 22.71 7.68
N GLY A 10 -2.93 21.84 8.29
CA GLY A 10 -4.05 22.23 9.16
C GLY A 10 -5.42 22.32 8.46
N SER A 11 -5.47 22.26 7.13
CA SER A 11 -6.73 22.33 6.36
C SER A 11 -7.62 21.08 6.49
N PHE A 12 -7.06 19.92 6.82
CA PHE A 12 -7.80 18.65 6.89
C PHE A 12 -8.97 18.69 7.88
N GLY A 13 -8.85 19.49 8.94
CA GLY A 13 -9.90 19.69 9.94
C GLY A 13 -11.18 20.31 9.38
N HIS A 14 -11.12 21.00 8.24
CA HIS A 14 -12.31 21.54 7.55
C HIS A 14 -13.18 20.45 6.93
N PHE A 15 -12.60 19.29 6.61
CA PHE A 15 -13.32 18.16 5.99
C PHE A 15 -13.78 17.14 7.02
N ILE A 16 -12.89 16.76 7.95
CA ILE A 16 -13.20 15.77 8.97
C ILE A 16 -12.52 16.13 10.31
N PRO A 17 -13.29 16.19 11.42
CA PRO A 17 -12.71 16.39 12.74
C PRO A 17 -11.72 15.28 13.08
N ARG A 18 -10.61 15.64 13.73
CA ARG A 18 -9.53 14.70 14.09
C ARG A 18 -10.06 13.44 14.78
N ASN A 19 -10.93 13.59 15.78
CA ASN A 19 -11.47 12.47 16.56
C ASN A 19 -12.30 11.51 15.70
N ARG A 20 -13.08 12.05 14.75
CA ARG A 20 -13.87 11.26 13.81
C ARG A 20 -12.95 10.49 12.85
N CYS A 21 -11.93 11.15 12.31
CA CYS A 21 -10.93 10.50 11.45
C CYS A 21 -10.22 9.35 12.19
N THR A 22 -9.76 9.58 13.42
CA THR A 22 -9.10 8.54 14.21
C THR A 22 -10.03 7.38 14.55
N ALA A 23 -11.32 7.62 14.80
CA ALA A 23 -12.29 6.56 15.04
C ALA A 23 -12.49 5.69 13.80
N ILE A 24 -12.66 6.32 12.62
CA ILE A 24 -12.78 5.60 11.34
C ILE A 24 -11.54 4.76 11.07
N LEU A 25 -10.34 5.35 11.21
CA LEU A 25 -9.08 4.63 10.95
C LEU A 25 -8.85 3.46 11.91
N ARG A 26 -9.33 3.56 13.15
CA ARG A 26 -9.21 2.48 14.13
C ARG A 26 -10.06 1.27 13.76
N ASP A 27 -11.25 1.51 13.23
CA ASP A 27 -12.28 0.48 12.99
C ASP A 27 -12.37 0.11 11.49
N LEU A 28 -11.38 0.52 10.67
CA LEU A 28 -11.33 0.25 9.24
C LEU A 28 -10.96 -1.22 8.97
N HIS A 29 -11.87 -1.94 8.31
CA HIS A 29 -11.71 -3.34 7.95
C HIS A 29 -12.12 -3.58 6.49
N PHE A 30 -11.36 -4.42 5.77
CA PHE A 30 -11.59 -4.72 4.36
C PHE A 30 -12.03 -6.17 4.09
N TYR A 31 -12.17 -6.98 5.15
CA TYR A 31 -12.48 -8.40 5.00
C TYR A 31 -13.36 -8.88 6.16
N ASN A 32 -14.24 -9.85 5.89
CA ASN A 32 -15.08 -10.48 6.91
C ASN A 32 -14.28 -11.54 7.70
N ASN A 33 -14.10 -11.32 9.00
CA ASN A 33 -13.33 -12.20 9.86
C ASN A 33 -13.98 -13.60 10.04
N ASP A 34 -15.30 -13.70 9.93
CA ASP A 34 -16.05 -14.94 10.19
C ASP A 34 -15.84 -15.97 9.06
N THR A 35 -15.58 -15.49 7.85
CA THR A 35 -15.38 -16.31 6.65
C THR A 35 -13.92 -16.36 6.19
N ALA A 36 -13.00 -15.85 7.01
CA ALA A 36 -11.61 -15.66 6.61
C ALA A 36 -10.83 -16.96 6.41
N ASN A 37 -10.17 -17.07 5.26
CA ASN A 37 -9.17 -18.11 5.05
C ASN A 37 -7.87 -17.76 5.79
N GLN A 38 -7.75 -18.27 7.02
CA GLN A 38 -6.60 -18.00 7.89
C GLN A 38 -5.27 -18.61 7.37
N ARG A 39 -5.29 -19.45 6.33
CA ARG A 39 -4.06 -19.96 5.69
C ARG A 39 -3.35 -18.87 4.89
N ASP A 40 -4.09 -17.93 4.33
CA ASP A 40 -3.51 -16.78 3.64
C ASP A 40 -3.07 -15.73 4.66
N THR A 41 -1.77 -15.54 4.88
CA THR A 41 -1.27 -14.59 5.88
C THR A 41 -1.73 -13.14 5.63
N LEU A 42 -2.09 -12.78 4.39
CA LEU A 42 -2.55 -11.44 4.02
C LEU A 42 -4.08 -11.33 3.87
N TRP A 43 -4.85 -12.31 4.34
CA TRP A 43 -6.31 -12.38 4.14
C TRP A 43 -7.04 -11.06 4.49
N LYS A 44 -6.60 -10.32 5.50
CA LYS A 44 -7.19 -9.04 5.92
C LYS A 44 -7.11 -7.92 4.86
N LEU A 45 -6.11 -7.98 3.99
CA LEU A 45 -5.86 -7.00 2.94
C LEU A 45 -6.07 -7.58 1.54
N ARG A 46 -6.38 -8.87 1.43
CA ARG A 46 -6.47 -9.60 0.15
C ARG A 46 -7.37 -8.90 -0.85
N ALA A 47 -8.59 -8.53 -0.43
CA ALA A 47 -9.54 -7.82 -1.30
C ALA A 47 -8.99 -6.50 -1.85
N VAL A 48 -8.24 -5.74 -1.04
CA VAL A 48 -7.62 -4.47 -1.48
C VAL A 48 -6.48 -4.74 -2.46
N VAL A 49 -5.64 -5.72 -2.16
CA VAL A 49 -4.52 -6.10 -3.03
C VAL A 49 -5.02 -6.58 -4.38
N ASP A 50 -6.06 -7.43 -4.41
CA ASP A 50 -6.63 -7.97 -5.63
C ASP A 50 -7.18 -6.85 -6.52
N VAL A 51 -7.96 -5.90 -5.95
CA VAL A 51 -8.49 -4.74 -6.69
C VAL A 51 -7.36 -3.86 -7.23
N LEU A 52 -6.32 -3.58 -6.43
CA LEU A 52 -5.19 -2.78 -6.90
C LEU A 52 -4.46 -3.49 -8.04
N GLN A 53 -4.17 -4.79 -7.91
CA GLN A 53 -3.51 -5.56 -8.95
C GLN A 53 -4.34 -5.59 -10.23
N GLU A 54 -5.64 -5.87 -10.14
CA GLU A 54 -6.55 -5.88 -11.29
C GLU A 54 -6.53 -4.53 -12.01
N ARG A 55 -6.69 -3.42 -11.27
CA ARG A 55 -6.73 -2.07 -11.85
C ARG A 55 -5.40 -1.67 -12.48
N PHE A 56 -4.29 -1.93 -11.81
CA PHE A 56 -2.97 -1.63 -12.38
C PHE A 56 -2.70 -2.46 -13.62
N LEU A 57 -2.99 -3.77 -13.61
CA LEU A 57 -2.78 -4.64 -14.75
C LEU A 57 -3.68 -4.29 -15.94
N ALA A 58 -4.93 -3.85 -15.69
CA ALA A 58 -5.86 -3.47 -16.74
C ALA A 58 -5.41 -2.24 -17.55
N ILE A 59 -4.68 -1.32 -16.91
CA ILE A 59 -4.22 -0.07 -17.54
C ILE A 59 -2.75 -0.17 -17.99
N TRP A 60 -2.01 -1.14 -17.47
CA TRP A 60 -0.57 -1.23 -17.70
C TRP A 60 -0.23 -1.90 -19.04
N THR A 61 0.32 -1.11 -19.96
CA THR A 61 1.02 -1.59 -21.15
C THR A 61 2.46 -1.96 -20.81
N VAL A 62 2.78 -3.24 -20.95
CA VAL A 62 4.11 -3.79 -20.66
C VAL A 62 5.09 -3.35 -21.74
N SER A 63 6.18 -2.69 -21.33
CA SER A 63 7.28 -2.35 -22.23
C SER A 63 8.20 -3.55 -22.46
N ASN A 64 9.03 -3.48 -23.50
CA ASN A 64 10.00 -4.51 -23.88
C ASN A 64 11.05 -4.75 -22.77
N ILE A 65 11.24 -3.77 -21.89
CA ILE A 65 12.21 -3.81 -20.79
C ILE A 65 11.48 -3.64 -19.46
N ILE A 66 11.52 -4.70 -18.66
CA ILE A 66 10.89 -4.79 -17.35
C ILE A 66 11.97 -4.75 -16.27
N SER A 67 11.73 -3.99 -15.19
CA SER A 67 12.53 -4.03 -13.97
C SER A 67 11.79 -4.79 -12.87
N PHE A 68 12.55 -5.61 -12.13
CA PHE A 68 12.10 -6.28 -10.91
C PHE A 68 12.85 -5.69 -9.73
N ASN A 69 12.11 -5.24 -8.72
CA ASN A 69 12.73 -4.63 -7.55
C ASN A 69 11.97 -4.98 -6.27
N GLU A 70 12.64 -4.77 -5.14
CA GLU A 70 12.12 -5.00 -3.81
C GLU A 70 11.95 -3.66 -3.08
N GLY A 71 10.78 -3.50 -2.46
CA GLY A 71 10.43 -2.38 -1.61
C GLY A 71 10.12 -2.85 -0.18
N VAL A 72 10.08 -1.90 0.74
CA VAL A 72 9.69 -2.14 2.13
C VAL A 72 8.51 -1.26 2.46
N LEU A 73 7.36 -1.86 2.78
CA LEU A 73 6.29 -1.13 3.44
C LEU A 73 6.62 -1.08 4.94
N PRO A 74 6.85 0.11 5.52
CA PRO A 74 7.21 0.21 6.92
C PRO A 74 6.09 -0.35 7.80
N ALA A 75 6.40 -1.41 8.53
CA ALA A 75 5.48 -2.04 9.46
C ALA A 75 6.25 -2.41 10.73
N THR A 76 6.09 -1.60 11.76
CA THR A 76 6.86 -1.72 13.02
C THR A 76 6.24 -2.70 14.01
N SER A 77 4.98 -3.08 13.82
CA SER A 77 4.28 -4.01 14.72
C SER A 77 4.90 -5.41 14.66
N LYS A 78 5.36 -5.89 15.83
CA LYS A 78 5.84 -7.27 15.99
C LYS A 78 4.75 -8.34 15.79
N ARG A 79 3.47 -7.94 15.89
CA ARG A 79 2.33 -8.84 15.70
C ARG A 79 2.11 -9.20 14.22
N ASN A 80 2.72 -8.46 13.30
CA ASN A 80 2.61 -8.77 11.88
C ASN A 80 3.55 -9.92 11.51
N ARG A 81 2.96 -11.06 11.12
CA ARG A 81 3.70 -12.27 10.72
C ARG A 81 4.48 -12.13 9.41
N THR A 82 4.12 -11.18 8.54
CA THR A 82 4.84 -10.94 7.27
C THR A 82 6.03 -9.98 7.42
N ARG A 83 6.30 -9.51 8.65
CA ARG A 83 7.42 -8.60 8.94
C ARG A 83 8.75 -9.30 8.73
N MET A 84 9.63 -8.68 7.95
CA MET A 84 11.01 -9.09 7.71
C MET A 84 11.98 -7.93 7.98
N PHE A 85 13.24 -8.29 8.27
CA PHE A 85 14.34 -7.33 8.34
C PHE A 85 15.12 -7.34 7.02
N MET A 86 15.35 -6.17 6.45
CA MET A 86 16.09 -5.92 5.22
C MET A 86 17.18 -4.88 5.53
N PRO A 87 18.43 -5.29 5.75
CA PRO A 87 19.49 -4.40 6.23
C PRO A 87 19.81 -3.27 5.26
N ASP A 88 19.65 -3.51 3.96
CA ASP A 88 20.02 -2.56 2.90
C ASP A 88 19.00 -1.42 2.69
N LYS A 89 17.92 -1.40 3.48
CA LYS A 89 16.81 -0.46 3.32
C LYS A 89 16.77 0.55 4.47
N PRO A 90 16.52 1.86 4.22
CA PRO A 90 16.53 2.90 5.26
C PRO A 90 15.61 2.60 6.45
N ARG A 91 14.47 1.98 6.18
CA ARG A 91 13.57 1.40 7.20
C ARG A 91 13.62 -0.11 7.09
N GLY A 92 14.62 -0.73 7.71
CA GLY A 92 14.90 -2.15 7.51
C GLY A 92 13.82 -3.11 8.00
N TYR A 93 12.96 -2.71 8.95
CA TYR A 93 11.85 -3.56 9.41
C TYR A 93 10.53 -3.19 8.73
N GLY A 94 9.93 -4.17 8.04
CA GLY A 94 8.62 -3.98 7.42
C GLY A 94 8.14 -5.19 6.63
N ILE A 95 7.11 -4.98 5.83
CA ILE A 95 6.64 -6.00 4.87
C ILE A 95 7.46 -5.83 3.60
N LYS A 96 8.15 -6.90 3.18
CA LYS A 96 8.83 -6.92 1.89
C LYS A 96 7.79 -6.97 0.78
N MET A 97 7.91 -6.07 -0.18
CA MET A 97 7.11 -6.03 -1.39
C MET A 97 8.03 -6.32 -2.58
N VAL A 98 7.58 -7.19 -3.48
CA VAL A 98 8.24 -7.40 -4.76
C VAL A 98 7.38 -6.73 -5.82
N MET A 99 7.97 -5.84 -6.61
CA MET A 99 7.28 -5.01 -7.57
C MET A 99 7.87 -5.22 -8.96
N LYS A 100 6.99 -5.18 -9.96
CA LYS A 100 7.34 -5.23 -11.37
C LYS A 100 7.00 -3.87 -11.97
N CYS A 101 7.98 -3.22 -12.60
CA CYS A 101 7.83 -1.91 -13.22
C CYS A 101 8.36 -1.94 -14.65
N ASN A 102 7.91 -0.98 -15.48
CA ASN A 102 8.62 -0.71 -16.74
C ASN A 102 9.95 -0.04 -16.41
N ALA A 103 11.05 -0.48 -17.04
CA ALA A 103 12.36 0.15 -16.83
C ALA A 103 12.44 1.54 -17.46
N VAL A 104 11.60 1.80 -18.46
CA VAL A 104 11.47 3.08 -19.14
C VAL A 104 10.03 3.52 -19.04
N SER A 105 9.80 4.73 -18.53
CA SER A 105 8.49 5.38 -18.57
C SER A 105 8.11 5.61 -20.02
N THR A 106 7.21 4.78 -20.54
CA THR A 106 6.54 5.05 -21.81
C THR A 106 5.53 6.14 -21.50
N ALA A 107 5.78 7.37 -21.97
CA ALA A 107 4.76 8.41 -21.95
C ALA A 107 3.56 7.88 -22.74
N ALA A 108 2.42 7.76 -22.08
CA ALA A 108 1.13 7.55 -22.74
C ALA A 108 0.61 8.91 -23.22
#